data_AF-A0A5K1AEB8-F1
#
_entry.id   AF-A0A5K1AEB8-F1
#
_cell.length_a   1.000
_cell.length_b   1.000
_cell.length_c   1.000
_cell.angle_alpha   90.00
_cell.angle_beta   90.00
_cell.angle_gamma   90.00
#
_symmetry.space_group_name_H-M   'P 1'
#
loop_
_entity.id
_entity.type
_entity.pdbx_description
1 polymer ?
#
loop_
_entity_poly.entity_id
_entity_poly.type
_entity_poly.pdbx_seq_one_letter_code
_entity_poly.pdbx_strand_id
1 'polypeptide(L)' 'VHANIVEPSLQLSDLPRNEGPISQEIFFESLKKVLGNVVAKLKDQPVIVAHSEKIFDGSGIKRLFSNNYQMDQ' A
#
# COMPACT_ATOMS: atom_id res chain seq x y z
N VAL A 1 -9.79 -8.22 -16.84
CA VAL A 1 -9.37 -8.78 -15.54
C VAL A 1 -8.69 -7.68 -14.74
N HIS A 2 -9.33 -7.17 -13.69
CA HIS A 2 -8.69 -6.19 -12.79
C HIS A 2 -7.54 -6.89 -12.07
N ALA A 3 -6.31 -6.40 -12.26
CA ALA A 3 -5.13 -6.95 -11.61
C ALA A 3 -5.22 -6.68 -10.10
N ASN A 4 -5.48 -7.72 -9.31
CA ASN A 4 -5.45 -7.64 -7.85
C ASN A 4 -3.99 -7.46 -7.40
N ILE A 5 -3.58 -6.22 -7.14
CA ILE A 5 -2.22 -5.89 -6.68
C ILE A 5 -2.09 -5.95 -5.15
N VAL A 6 -3.20 -5.95 -4.43
CA VAL A 6 -3.23 -5.85 -2.96
C VAL A 6 -2.95 -7.21 -2.32
N GLU A 7 -3.74 -8.21 -2.67
CA GLU A 7 -3.63 -9.55 -2.09
C GLU A 7 -2.23 -10.18 -2.26
N PRO A 8 -1.61 -10.16 -3.44
CA PRO A 8 -0.25 -10.68 -3.57
C PRO A 8 0.79 -9.81 -2.85
N SER A 9 0.53 -8.52 -2.57
CA SER A 9 1.46 -7.66 -1.81
C SER A 9 1.37 -7.91 -0.31
N LEU A 10 0.20 -8.33 0.17
CA LEU A 10 0.00 -8.84 1.52
C LEU A 10 0.70 -10.19 1.70
N GLN A 11 0.60 -11.10 0.72
CA GLN A 11 1.27 -12.42 0.77
C GLN A 11 2.80 -12.33 0.74
N LEU A 12 3.36 -11.34 0.02
CA LEU A 12 4.80 -11.06 -0.04
C LEU A 12 5.36 -10.43 1.23
N SER A 13 4.48 -9.92 2.09
CA SER A 13 4.88 -9.40 3.37
C SER A 13 4.89 -10.58 4.33
N ASP A 14 6.07 -10.97 4.83
CA ASP A 14 6.25 -11.93 5.96
C ASP A 14 5.59 -11.41 7.24
N LEU A 15 4.33 -11.02 7.16
CA LEU A 15 3.55 -10.57 8.27
C LEU A 15 3.38 -11.80 9.16
N PRO A 16 3.86 -11.77 10.41
CA PRO A 16 3.58 -12.86 11.31
C PRO A 16 2.06 -12.98 11.38
N ARG A 17 1.51 -14.14 10.99
CA ARG A 17 0.13 -14.55 11.25
C ARG A 17 0.00 -14.84 12.75
N ASN A 18 0.37 -13.87 13.58
CA ASN A 18 0.29 -13.99 15.01
C ASN A 18 -1.12 -13.53 15.40
N GLU A 19 -1.88 -14.43 16.01
CA GLU A 19 -3.23 -14.14 16.54
C GLU A 19 -3.19 -13.33 17.84
N GLY A 20 -1.99 -13.01 18.35
CA GLY A 20 -1.77 -12.18 19.54
C GLY A 20 -1.57 -10.69 19.24
N PRO A 21 -1.57 -9.85 20.30
CA PRO A 21 -1.35 -8.41 20.16
C PRO A 21 0.04 -8.13 19.59
N ILE A 22 0.06 -7.42 18.46
CA ILE A 22 1.27 -6.96 17.77
C ILE A 22 1.65 -5.57 18.28
N SER A 23 2.94 -5.36 18.55
CA SER A 23 3.46 -4.03 18.86
C SER A 23 3.23 -3.08 17.69
N GLN A 24 2.97 -1.81 17.98
CA GLN A 24 2.76 -0.77 16.97
C GLN A 24 3.97 -0.64 16.01
N GLU A 25 5.18 -0.81 16.52
CA GLU A 25 6.41 -0.77 15.72
C GLU A 25 6.43 -1.90 14.67
N ILE A 26 6.07 -3.11 15.09
CA ILE A 26 6.01 -4.30 14.22
C ILE A 26 4.93 -4.12 13.14
N PHE A 27 3.77 -3.58 13.54
CA PHE A 27 2.70 -3.24 12.60
C PHE A 27 3.17 -2.22 11.56
N PHE A 28 3.84 -1.15 12.01
CA PHE A 28 4.26 -0.07 11.13
C PHE A 28 5.33 -0.51 10.12
N GLU A 29 6.31 -1.29 10.56
CA GLU A 29 7.32 -1.87 9.66
C GLU A 29 6.71 -2.81 8.62
N SER A 30 5.73 -3.61 9.03
CA SER A 30 5.04 -4.51 8.12
C SER A 30 4.15 -3.75 7.11
N LEU A 31 3.47 -2.71 7.56
CA LEU A 31 2.66 -1.84 6.70
C LEU A 31 3.54 -1.15 5.65
N LYS A 32 4.72 -0.65 6.03
CA LYS A 32 5.70 -0.11 5.07
C LYS A 32 6.08 -1.13 4.00
N LYS A 33 6.35 -2.39 4.39
CA LYS A 33 6.71 -3.47 3.45
C LYS A 33 5.57 -3.75 2.45
N VAL A 34 4.34 -3.88 2.94
CA VAL A 34 3.14 -4.06 2.09
C VAL A 34 2.99 -2.90 1.10
N LEU A 35 3.03 -1.67 1.59
CA LEU A 35 2.87 -0.47 0.77
C LEU A 35 4.01 -0.32 -0.25
N GLY A 36 5.24 -0.66 0.11
CA GLY A 36 6.38 -0.72 -0.82
C GLY A 36 6.14 -1.71 -1.96
N ASN A 37 5.65 -2.91 -1.65
CA ASN A 37 5.30 -3.93 -2.63
C ASN A 37 4.17 -3.46 -3.57
N VAL A 38 3.15 -2.79 -3.03
CA VAL A 38 2.05 -2.21 -3.82
C VAL A 38 2.59 -1.14 -4.77
N VAL A 39 3.45 -0.23 -4.30
CA VAL A 39 4.07 0.81 -5.14
C VAL A 39 4.93 0.19 -6.25
N ALA A 40 5.71 -0.85 -5.95
CA ALA A 40 6.53 -1.53 -6.95
C ALA A 40 5.65 -2.15 -8.06
N LYS A 41 4.54 -2.80 -7.68
CA LYS A 41 3.58 -3.35 -8.65
C LYS A 41 2.85 -2.28 -9.44
N LEU A 42 2.54 -1.13 -8.85
CA LEU A 42 1.93 -0.01 -9.57
C LEU A 42 2.87 0.63 -10.59
N LYS A 43 4.19 0.59 -10.35
CA LYS A 43 5.19 1.03 -11.33
C LYS A 43 5.30 0.05 -12.51
N ASP A 44 5.26 -1.25 -12.23
CA ASP A 44 5.34 -2.31 -13.24
C ASP A 44 4.03 -2.45 -14.04
N GLN A 45 2.90 -2.32 -13.35
CA GLN A 45 1.54 -2.39 -13.89
C GLN A 45 0.77 -1.12 -13.51
N PRO A 46 0.86 -0.05 -14.30
CA PRO A 46 0.14 1.19 -14.04
C PRO A 46 -1.38 0.93 -14.09
N VAL A 47 -2.02 1.00 -12.92
CA VAL A 47 -3.47 0.90 -12.82
C VAL A 47 -4.08 2.25 -13.22
N ILE A 48 -4.93 2.24 -14.24
CA ILE A 48 -5.68 3.41 -14.68
C ILE A 48 -6.84 3.61 -13.71
N VAL A 49 -6.94 4.79 -13.11
CA VAL A 49 -8.04 5.10 -12.20
C VAL A 49 -9.32 5.26 -13.02
N ALA A 50 -10.24 4.30 -12.88
CA ALA A 50 -11.42 4.17 -13.75
C ALA A 50 -12.30 5.43 -13.86
N HIS A 51 -12.24 6.34 -12.87
CA HIS A 51 -13.04 7.57 -12.88
C HIS A 51 -12.30 8.80 -13.45
N SER A 52 -10.97 8.76 -13.62
CA SER A 52 -10.20 9.93 -14.09
C SER A 52 -9.42 9.71 -15.37
N GLU A 53 -9.33 8.46 -15.85
CA GLU A 53 -8.45 8.02 -16.95
C GLU A 53 -6.96 8.40 -16.74
N LYS A 54 -6.61 8.89 -15.56
CA LYS A 54 -5.23 9.23 -15.19
C LYS A 54 -4.52 8.00 -14.64
N ILE A 55 -3.24 7.91 -14.97
CA ILE A 55 -2.31 6.95 -14.38
C ILE A 55 -2.15 7.31 -12.91
N PHE A 56 -2.28 6.33 -12.03
CA PHE A 56 -1.99 6.52 -10.62
C PHE A 56 -0.52 6.89 -10.41
N ASP A 57 -0.25 8.07 -9.84
CA ASP A 57 1.10 8.67 -9.76
C ASP A 57 1.82 8.41 -8.42
N GLY A 58 1.20 7.69 -7.48
CA GLY A 58 1.76 7.38 -6.17
C GLY A 58 1.85 8.56 -5.20
N SER A 59 1.37 9.74 -5.56
CA SER A 59 1.46 10.96 -4.73
C SER A 59 0.70 10.83 -3.40
N GLY A 60 -0.46 10.17 -3.40
CA GLY A 60 -1.24 9.90 -2.19
C GLY A 60 -0.52 9.02 -1.18
N ILE A 61 0.16 7.97 -1.65
CA ILE A 61 0.98 7.09 -0.79
C ILE A 61 2.17 7.87 -0.24
N LYS A 62 2.83 8.69 -1.07
CA LYS A 62 3.92 9.55 -0.63
C LYS A 62 3.45 10.51 0.47
N ARG A 63 2.28 11.14 0.32
CA ARG A 63 1.68 12.01 1.35
C ARG A 63 1.39 11.26 2.66
N LEU A 64 0.90 10.02 2.58
CA LEU A 64 0.67 9.17 3.75
C LEU A 64 1.97 8.93 4.55
N PHE A 65 3.08 8.68 3.87
CA PHE A 65 4.40 8.48 4.50
C PHE A 65 5.06 9.77 4.99
N SER A 66 4.71 10.92 4.42
CA SER A 66 5.24 12.23 4.84
C SER A 66 4.73 12.71 6.19
N ASN A 67 3.89 11.92 6.89
CA ASN A 67 3.29 12.26 8.19
C ASN A 67 2.42 13.54 8.19
N ASN A 68 2.01 14.02 7.01
CA ASN A 68 1.23 15.25 6.81
C ASN A 68 -0.19 14.95 6.31
N TYR A 69 -0.73 13.76 6.61
CA TYR A 69 -2.05 13.37 6.13
C TYR A 69 -3.13 13.99 7.01
N GLN A 70 -3.62 15.17 6.62
CA GLN A 70 -4.92 15.65 7.06
C GLN A 70 -5.98 14.90 6.23
N MET A 71 -6.80 14.09 6.88
CA MET A 71 -8.08 13.70 6.28
C MET A 71 -8.96 14.95 6.30
N ASP A 72 -9.06 15.63 5.16
CA ASP A 72 -10.17 16.55 4.97
C ASP A 72 -11.47 15.71 5.00
N GLN A 73 -12.32 15.96 6.01
CA GLN A 73 -13.68 15.44 6.10
C GLN A 73 -14.64 16.26 5.24
#